data_AF-Q1QXL9-F1
#
_entry.id   AF-Q1QXL9-F1
#
_cell.length_a   1.000
_cell.length_b   1.000
_cell.length_c   1.000
_cell.angle_alpha   90.00
_cell.angle_beta   90.00
_cell.angle_gamma   90.00
#
_symmetry.space_group_name_H-M   'P 1'
#
loop_
_entity.id
_entity.type
_entity.pdbx_description
1 polymer ?
#
loop_
_entity_poly.entity_id
_entity_poly.type
_entity_poly.pdbx_seq_one_letter_code
_entity_poly.pdbx_strand_id
1 'polypeptide(L)' 'MEKKTARLTLLIDPQKKRAFEELCALQDLTPSQVVRQLIRDYLHKHGVEYGSQLQEDEKNPSTWSSSF' A
#
# COMPACT_ATOMS: atom_id res chain seq x y z
N MET A 1 -7.65 -7.40 12.66
CA MET A 1 -7.29 -6.37 11.67
C MET A 1 -7.63 -6.92 10.29
N GLU A 2 -8.82 -6.61 9.80
CA GLU A 2 -9.33 -7.16 8.53
C GLU A 2 -8.48 -6.63 7.38
N LYS A 3 -7.85 -7.56 6.66
CA LYS A 3 -6.97 -7.26 5.55
C LYS A 3 -7.82 -6.71 4.41
N LYS A 4 -7.86 -5.38 4.27
CA LYS A 4 -8.34 -4.67 3.07
C LYS A 4 -7.42 -4.98 1.87
N THR A 5 -7.34 -6.25 1.49
CA THR A 5 -6.50 -6.75 0.40
C THR A 5 -7.41 -7.12 -0.76
N ALA A 6 -7.50 -6.24 -1.75
CA ALA A 6 -8.05 -6.56 -3.06
C ALA A 6 -6.95 -7.13 -3.96
N ARG A 7 -7.27 -8.14 -4.77
CA ARG A 7 -6.35 -8.71 -5.77
C ARG A 7 -6.49 -7.94 -7.07
N LEU A 8 -5.43 -7.26 -7.49
CA LEU A 8 -5.34 -6.63 -8.80
C LEU A 8 -4.64 -7.60 -9.77
N THR A 9 -5.31 -7.96 -10.86
CA THR A 9 -4.70 -8.76 -11.95
C THR A 9 -4.48 -7.85 -13.14
N LEU A 10 -3.22 -7.69 -13.55
CA LEU A 10 -2.83 -6.91 -14.72
C LEU A 10 -2.27 -7.84 -15.79
N LEU A 11 -2.73 -7.70 -17.03
CA LEU A 11 -2.10 -8.33 -18.18
C LEU A 11 -1.00 -7.40 -18.70
N ILE A 12 0.23 -7.88 -18.69
CA ILE A 12 1.38 -7.15 -19.21
C ILE A 12 2.13 -8.05 -20.19
N ASP A 13 2.77 -7.40 -21.15
CA ASP A 13 3.65 -8.07 -22.09
C ASP A 13 4.82 -8.78 -21.36
N PRO A 14 5.20 -10.00 -21.77
CA PRO A 14 6.23 -10.78 -21.08
C PRO A 14 7.62 -10.12 -21.11
N GLN A 15 7.97 -9.36 -22.16
CA GLN A 15 9.25 -8.64 -22.19
C GLN A 15 9.24 -7.48 -21.20
N LYS A 16 8.13 -6.73 -21.13
CA LYS A 16 7.97 -5.64 -20.15
C LYS A 16 8.00 -6.17 -18.71
N LYS A 17 7.35 -7.31 -18.44
CA LYS A 17 7.38 -7.97 -17.13
C LYS A 17 8.81 -8.25 -16.70
N ARG A 18 9.59 -8.86 -17.58
CA ARG A 18 10.97 -9.26 -17.29
C ARG A 18 11.86 -8.05 -17.01
N ALA A 19 11.79 -7.02 -17.85
CA ALA A 19 12.53 -5.78 -17.63
C ALA A 19 12.14 -5.11 -16.30
N PHE A 20 10.85 -5.13 -15.95
CA PHE A 20 10.37 -4.60 -14.68
C PHE A 20 10.85 -5.41 -13.48
N GLU A 21 10.84 -6.74 -13.56
CA GLU A 21 11.36 -7.63 -12.51
C GLU A 21 12.87 -7.45 -12.31
N GLU A 22 13.64 -7.35 -13.40
CA GLU A 22 15.08 -7.08 -13.36
C GLU A 22 15.37 -5.71 -12.72
N LEU A 23 14.63 -4.67 -13.10
CA LEU A 23 14.76 -3.34 -12.48
C LEU A 23 14.44 -3.37 -10.98
N CYS A 24 13.38 -4.06 -10.59
CA CYS A 24 12.99 -4.20 -9.18
C CYS A 24 14.05 -4.98 -8.39
N ALA A 25 14.60 -6.04 -8.96
CA ALA A 25 15.64 -6.85 -8.34
C ALA A 25 16.94 -6.06 -8.09
N LEU A 26 17.30 -5.15 -8.98
CA LEU A 26 18.46 -4.26 -8.81
C LEU A 26 18.31 -3.27 -7.64
N GLN A 27 17.07 -3.04 -7.18
CA GLN A 27 16.76 -2.08 -6.11
C GLN A 27 16.33 -2.79 -4.82
N ASP A 28 16.43 -4.12 -4.76
CA ASP A 28 15.92 -4.96 -3.66
C ASP A 28 14.42 -4.75 -3.37
N LEU A 29 13.65 -4.40 -4.40
CA LEU A 29 12.21 -4.19 -4.31
C LEU A 29 11.45 -5.34 -4.97
N THR A 30 10.25 -5.63 -4.45
CA THR A 30 9.33 -6.54 -5.14
C THR A 30 8.43 -5.75 -6.10
N PRO A 31 8.09 -6.33 -7.27
CA PRO A 31 7.17 -5.71 -8.24
C PRO A 31 5.86 -5.22 -7.60
N SER A 32 5.32 -5.99 -6.65
CA SER A 32 4.08 -5.66 -5.92
C SER A 32 4.21 -4.40 -5.05
N GLN A 33 5.38 -4.15 -4.47
CA GLN A 33 5.64 -2.93 -3.68
C GLN A 33 5.70 -1.71 -4.60
N VAL A 34 6.41 -1.82 -5.72
CA VAL A 34 6.53 -0.72 -6.70
C VAL A 34 5.17 -0.38 -7.29
N VAL A 35 4.37 -1.38 -7.69
CA VAL A 35 3.02 -1.16 -8.22
C VAL A 35 2.12 -0.49 -7.18
N ARG A 36 2.19 -0.89 -5.90
CA ARG A 36 1.42 -0.25 -4.84
C ARG A 36 1.79 1.22 -4.66
N GLN A 37 3.07 1.54 -4.68
CA GLN A 37 3.53 2.93 -4.56
C GLN A 37 3.09 3.75 -5.78
N LEU A 38 3.23 3.18 -6.97
CA LEU A 38 2.81 3.82 -8.22
C LEU A 38 1.30 4.11 -8.24
N ILE A 39 0.47 3.21 -7.71
CA ILE A 39 -0.97 3.45 -7.54
C ILE A 39 -1.23 4.62 -6.58
N ARG A 40 -0.55 4.66 -5.43
CA ARG A 40 -0.70 5.75 -4.44
C ARG A 40 -0.31 7.10 -5.04
N ASP A 41 0.84 7.16 -5.70
CA ASP A 41 1.35 8.38 -6.30
C ASP A 41 0.46 8.84 -7.46
N TYR A 42 -0.09 7.90 -8.24
CA TYR A 42 -1.03 8.20 -9.32
C TYR A 42 -2.35 8.76 -8.78
N LEU A 43 -2.93 8.14 -7.73
CA LEU A 43 -4.15 8.66 -7.09
C LEU A 43 -3.93 10.06 -6.52
N HIS A 44 -2.80 10.28 -5.83
CA HIS A 44 -2.43 11.59 -5.30
C HIS A 44 -2.27 12.64 -6.39
N LYS A 45 -1.59 12.30 -7.50
CA LYS A 45 -1.41 13.19 -8.65
C LYS A 45 -2.73 13.59 -9.32
N HIS A 46 -3.71 12.69 -9.31
CA HIS A 46 -5.04 12.93 -9.88
C HIS A 46 -6.04 13.53 -8.88
N GLY A 47 -5.60 13.88 -7.66
CA GLY A 47 -6.46 14.47 -6.64
C GLY A 47 -7.55 13.53 -6.12
N VAL A 48 -7.38 12.21 -6.30
CA VAL A 48 -8.32 11.22 -5.79
C VAL A 48 -7.93 10.90 -4.36
N GLU A 49 -8.67 11.46 -3.40
CA GLU A 49 -8.56 11.08 -2.00
C GLU A 49 -9.06 9.65 -1.81
N TYR A 50 -8.14 8.71 -1.65
CA TYR A 50 -8.48 7.35 -1.24
C TYR A 50 -8.32 7.24 0.28
N GLY A 51 -9.44 7.10 0.98
CA GLY A 51 -9.51 6.93 2.43
C GLY A 51 -8.84 5.64 2.91
N SER A 52 -7.53 5.66 3.06
CA SER A 52 -6.89 4.91 4.13
C SER A 52 -6.21 5.91 5.03
N GLN A 53 -7.01 6.58 5.86
CA GLN A 53 -6.55 6.86 7.21
C GLN A 53 -5.94 5.54 7.70
N LEU A 54 -4.61 5.53 7.79
CA LEU A 54 -3.97 4.82 8.88
C LEU A 54 -4.79 5.21 10.10
N GLN A 55 -5.48 4.25 10.72
CA GLN A 55 -5.82 4.37 12.13
C GLN A 55 -4.47 4.47 12.85
N GLU A 56 -3.93 5.69 12.88
CA GLU A 56 -3.06 6.12 13.95
C GLU A 56 -3.87 6.01 15.23
N ASP A 57 -3.39 5.13 16.10
CA ASP A 57 -3.48 5.24 17.55
C ASP A 57 -4.87 5.42 18.18
N GLU A 58 -5.70 4.36 18.15
CA GLU A 58 -6.64 4.07 19.25
C GLU A 58 -6.18 2.85 20.05
N LYS A 59 -4.93 2.90 20.53
CA LYS A 59 -4.49 2.10 21.67
C LYS A 59 -3.64 2.96 22.60
N ASN A 60 -4.30 3.85 23.35
CA ASN A 60 -3.80 4.15 24.67
C ASN A 60 -4.90 3.91 25.73
N PRO A 61 -4.80 2.84 26.54
CA PRO A 61 -5.72 2.55 27.62
C PRO A 61 -5.33 3.40 28.85
N SER A 62 -5.77 4.66 28.89
CA SER A 62 -5.72 5.46 30.12
C SER A 62 -7.13 5.92 30.52
N THR A 63 -8.03 4.95 30.67
CA THR A 63 -9.30 5.13 31.39
C THR A 63 -9.37 4.16 32.57
N TRP A 64 -8.25 3.94 33.27
CA TRP A 64 -8.22 3.31 34.60
C TRP A 64 -7.69 4.33 35.60
N SER A 65 -8.39 5.46 35.72
CA SER A 65 -8.35 6.28 36.92
C SER A 65 -9.65 7.09 36.95
N SER A 66 -10.33 7.04 38.08
CA SER A 66 -11.61 7.71 38.36
C SER A 66 -12.87 6.97 37.93
N SER A 67 -13.21 5.92 38.69
CA SER A 67 -14.52 5.85 39.33
C SER A 67 -14.48 4.80 40.46
N PHE A 68 -14.45 5.30 41.69
CA PHE A 68 -14.78 4.64 42.96
C PHE A 68 -13.89 3.50 43.48
#